data_AF-G3C5T5-F1
#
_entry.id   AF-G3C5T5-F1
#
_cell.length_a   1.000
_cell.length_b   1.000
_cell.length_c   1.000
_cell.angle_alpha   90.00
_cell.angle_beta   90.00
_cell.angle_gamma   90.00
#
_symmetry.space_group_name_H-M   'P 1'
#
loop_
_entity.id
_entity.type
_entity.pdbx_description
1 polymer ?
#
loop_
_entity_poly.entity_id
_entity_poly.type
_entity_poly.pdbx_seq_one_letter_code
_entity_poly.pdbx_strand_id
1 'polypeptide(L)'
;MSTPSRHSENRQPAASERVIPPVTTHERLVVALVTLLQFAVIMGFTMVMALGPDFATSLGIPLDHLGYIVGSYPLAAAVGTLLWTRHADRFDRRWAVLGFLFGAALCHLIASFATDFETLLAARMLGGLFGGPAAATALAIVIDVVPGVRRGRAMGLVMGAFSVASVLGLPFALWLSQGFGWQAPFRAVALLALLVCGLLAWILPPIRGHLDNPETRQRSRKGTTILNILAQPDHRLGLALIATAMFSNFLVIPNLASYLLFNLG
;
A
#
# COMPACT_ATOMS: atom_id res chain seq x y z
N MET A 1 -4.05 -55.08 54.08
CA MET A 1 -3.24 -53.85 54.14
C MET A 1 -2.84 -53.53 52.71
N SER A 2 -3.69 -52.80 52.00
CA SER A 2 -3.57 -52.51 50.56
C SER A 2 -3.76 -51.01 50.38
N THR A 3 -2.66 -50.31 50.12
CA THR A 3 -2.60 -48.87 49.87
C THR A 3 -3.14 -48.55 48.48
N PRO A 4 -4.08 -47.59 48.32
CA PRO A 4 -4.52 -47.15 47.00
C PRO A 4 -3.50 -46.16 46.42
N SER A 5 -3.07 -46.42 45.18
CA SER A 5 -2.22 -45.54 44.39
C SER A 5 -2.97 -44.26 44.04
N ARG A 6 -2.44 -43.12 44.49
CA ARG A 6 -2.93 -41.78 44.14
C ARG A 6 -2.73 -41.55 42.64
N HIS A 7 -3.84 -41.40 41.92
CA HIS A 7 -3.86 -40.72 40.64
C HIS A 7 -3.28 -39.31 40.81
N SER A 8 -2.09 -39.07 40.27
CA SER A 8 -1.54 -37.74 40.09
C SER A 8 -2.29 -37.06 38.97
N GLU A 9 -3.39 -36.40 39.34
CA GLU A 9 -4.13 -35.48 38.50
C GLU A 9 -3.18 -34.35 38.09
N ASN A 10 -2.67 -34.45 36.85
CA ASN A 10 -1.81 -33.45 36.22
C ASN A 10 -2.66 -32.21 35.96
N ARG A 11 -2.81 -31.36 36.98
CA ARG A 11 -3.41 -30.03 36.85
C ARG A 11 -2.52 -29.21 35.93
N GLN A 12 -2.90 -29.14 34.65
CA GLN A 12 -2.45 -28.08 33.76
C GLN A 12 -2.59 -26.75 34.50
N PRO A 13 -1.54 -25.92 34.58
CA PRO A 13 -1.67 -24.61 35.18
C PRO A 13 -2.77 -23.86 34.41
N ALA A 14 -3.78 -23.40 35.16
CA ALA A 14 -4.89 -22.62 34.65
C ALA A 14 -4.36 -21.58 33.66
N ALA A 15 -5.00 -21.50 32.49
CA ALA A 15 -4.67 -20.57 31.43
C ALA A 15 -4.44 -19.19 32.05
N SER A 16 -3.17 -18.77 32.14
CA SER A 16 -2.77 -17.42 32.50
C SER A 16 -3.67 -16.50 31.70
N GLU A 17 -4.57 -15.80 32.41
CA GLU A 17 -5.37 -14.73 31.85
C GLU A 17 -4.39 -13.84 31.09
N ARG A 18 -4.43 -13.89 29.75
CA ARG A 18 -3.46 -13.17 28.92
C ARG A 18 -3.82 -11.70 29.08
N VAL A 19 -3.24 -11.05 30.10
CA VAL A 19 -3.38 -9.63 30.34
C VAL A 19 -2.91 -8.91 29.08
N ILE A 20 -3.86 -8.42 28.28
CA ILE A 20 -3.56 -7.74 27.02
C ILE A 20 -2.91 -6.42 27.41
N PRO A 21 -1.64 -6.16 27.03
CA PRO A 21 -0.97 -4.92 27.40
C PRO A 21 -1.74 -3.72 26.83
N PRO A 22 -1.85 -2.59 27.55
CA PRO A 22 -2.58 -1.42 27.09
C PRO A 22 -1.98 -0.87 25.77
N VAL A 23 -2.83 -0.23 24.95
CA VAL A 23 -2.38 0.40 23.69
C VAL A 23 -1.44 1.55 24.03
N THR A 24 -0.19 1.45 23.58
CA THR A 24 0.80 2.52 23.79
C THR A 24 0.53 3.71 22.87
N THR A 25 0.92 4.92 23.30
CA THR A 25 0.82 6.13 22.45
C THR A 25 1.63 5.97 21.16
N HIS A 26 2.79 5.33 21.26
CA HIS A 26 3.65 5.01 20.12
C HIS A 26 2.96 4.09 19.10
N GLU A 27 2.25 3.04 19.55
CA GLU A 27 1.46 2.16 18.66
C GLU A 27 0.42 2.95 17.86
N ARG A 28 -0.35 3.82 18.52
CA ARG A 28 -1.39 4.64 17.83
C ARG A 28 -0.78 5.60 16.83
N LEU A 29 0.33 6.23 17.19
CA LEU A 29 1.05 7.17 16.34
C LEU A 29 1.60 6.48 15.09
N VAL A 30 2.24 5.31 15.23
CA VAL A 30 2.73 4.53 14.09
C VAL A 30 1.59 4.12 13.18
N VAL A 31 0.48 3.61 13.73
CA VAL A 31 -0.69 3.24 12.92
C VAL A 31 -1.26 4.47 12.20
N ALA A 32 -1.39 5.62 12.87
CA ALA A 32 -1.89 6.84 12.25
C ALA A 32 -0.98 7.33 11.10
N LEU A 33 0.34 7.29 11.27
CA LEU A 33 1.29 7.66 10.21
C LEU A 33 1.26 6.68 9.05
N VAL A 34 1.12 5.38 9.32
CA VAL A 34 0.96 4.36 8.27
C VAL A 34 -0.36 4.54 7.54
N THR A 35 -1.44 4.89 8.23
CA THR A 35 -2.73 5.24 7.59
C THR A 35 -2.58 6.47 6.69
N LEU A 36 -1.87 7.51 7.13
CA LEU A 36 -1.58 8.71 6.32
C LEU A 36 -0.70 8.39 5.11
N LEU A 37 0.31 7.53 5.28
CA LEU A 37 1.10 7.01 4.17
C LEU A 37 0.20 6.32 3.16
N GLN A 38 -0.66 5.41 3.63
CA GLN A 38 -1.54 4.68 2.74
C GLN A 38 -2.54 5.59 2.04
N PHE A 39 -3.06 6.59 2.75
CA PHE A 39 -3.89 7.62 2.14
C PHE A 39 -3.16 8.32 1.00
N ALA A 40 -1.91 8.75 1.18
CA ALA A 40 -1.13 9.43 0.14
C ALA A 40 -0.88 8.52 -1.08
N VAL A 41 -0.50 7.26 -0.85
CA VAL A 41 -0.28 6.28 -1.93
C VAL A 41 -1.57 5.97 -2.69
N ILE A 42 -2.68 5.77 -1.97
CA ILE A 42 -3.99 5.50 -2.57
C ILE A 42 -4.44 6.71 -3.36
N MET A 43 -4.35 7.93 -2.80
CA MET A 43 -4.71 9.16 -3.49
C MET A 43 -3.95 9.32 -4.79
N GLY A 44 -2.62 9.17 -4.74
CA GLY A 44 -1.75 9.30 -5.91
C GLY A 44 -2.08 8.31 -7.03
N PHE A 45 -2.70 7.19 -6.68
CA PHE A 45 -3.20 6.20 -7.61
C PHE A 45 -4.61 6.53 -8.13
N THR A 46 -5.58 6.75 -7.23
CA THR A 46 -7.01 6.88 -7.58
C THR A 46 -7.36 8.22 -8.21
N MET A 47 -6.67 9.31 -7.83
CA MET A 47 -6.96 10.64 -8.36
C MET A 47 -6.77 10.73 -9.88
N VAL A 48 -5.87 9.91 -10.44
CA VAL A 48 -5.60 9.89 -11.89
C VAL A 48 -6.82 9.44 -12.68
N MET A 49 -7.66 8.58 -12.10
CA MET A 49 -8.90 8.12 -12.73
C MET A 49 -9.91 9.25 -12.82
N ALA A 50 -10.01 10.07 -11.76
CA ALA A 50 -10.93 11.20 -11.72
C ALA A 50 -10.45 12.38 -12.58
N LEU A 51 -9.13 12.62 -12.61
CA LEU A 51 -8.50 13.72 -13.34
C LEU A 51 -8.23 13.42 -14.82
N GLY A 52 -8.52 12.19 -15.28
CA GLY A 52 -8.27 11.71 -16.63
C GLY A 52 -8.57 12.74 -17.72
N PRO A 53 -9.83 13.20 -17.81
CA PRO A 53 -10.25 14.23 -18.77
C PRO A 53 -9.44 15.53 -18.67
N ASP A 54 -9.20 16.04 -17.46
CA ASP A 54 -8.55 17.34 -17.24
C ASP A 54 -7.13 17.37 -17.83
N PHE A 55 -6.31 16.35 -17.55
CA PHE A 55 -4.96 16.28 -18.10
C PHE A 55 -4.95 15.83 -19.56
N ALA A 56 -5.92 15.03 -20.01
CA ALA A 56 -6.03 14.65 -21.42
C ALA A 56 -6.28 15.86 -22.31
N THR A 57 -7.25 16.70 -21.95
CA THR A 57 -7.54 17.95 -22.67
C THR A 57 -6.36 18.91 -22.61
N SER A 58 -5.71 19.05 -21.45
CA SER A 58 -4.59 19.99 -21.28
C SER A 58 -3.32 19.58 -22.03
N LEU A 59 -3.08 18.28 -22.19
CA LEU A 59 -1.89 17.73 -22.85
C LEU A 59 -2.15 17.30 -24.31
N GLY A 60 -3.39 17.43 -24.80
CA GLY A 60 -3.79 16.95 -26.13
C GLY A 60 -3.69 15.43 -26.27
N ILE A 61 -3.87 14.68 -25.17
CA ILE A 61 -3.78 13.22 -25.17
C ILE A 61 -5.13 12.63 -25.62
N PRO A 62 -5.16 11.72 -26.60
CA PRO A 62 -6.35 10.98 -26.96
C PRO A 62 -6.99 10.25 -25.76
N LEU A 63 -8.31 10.30 -25.63
CA LEU A 63 -9.01 9.73 -24.45
C LEU A 63 -8.87 8.21 -24.34
N ASP A 64 -8.68 7.50 -25.46
CA ASP A 64 -8.39 6.07 -25.51
C ASP A 64 -7.04 5.70 -24.87
N HIS A 65 -6.10 6.65 -24.81
CA HIS A 65 -4.81 6.45 -24.15
C HIS A 65 -4.86 6.55 -22.62
N LEU A 66 -5.95 7.06 -22.03
CA LEU A 66 -6.11 7.18 -20.58
C LEU A 66 -6.01 5.83 -19.86
N GLY A 67 -6.48 4.75 -20.50
CA GLY A 67 -6.36 3.40 -19.97
C GLY A 67 -4.91 2.98 -19.73
N TYR A 68 -3.98 3.37 -20.61
CA TYR A 68 -2.55 3.08 -20.44
C TYR A 68 -1.95 3.84 -19.26
N ILE A 69 -2.27 5.14 -19.12
CA ILE A 69 -1.78 5.97 -18.01
C ILE A 69 -2.27 5.40 -16.68
N VAL A 70 -3.57 5.12 -16.57
CA VAL A 70 -4.16 4.59 -15.33
C VAL A 70 -3.68 3.18 -15.02
N GLY A 71 -3.57 2.31 -16.03
CA GLY A 71 -3.16 0.91 -15.89
C GLY A 71 -1.65 0.72 -15.66
N SER A 72 -0.82 1.66 -16.09
CA SER A 72 0.64 1.57 -15.94
C SER A 72 1.10 1.56 -14.48
N TYR A 73 0.47 2.35 -13.62
CA TYR A 73 0.81 2.44 -12.20
C TYR A 73 0.58 1.13 -11.43
N PRO A 74 -0.62 0.52 -11.42
CA PRO A 74 -0.85 -0.74 -10.70
C PRO A 74 0.01 -1.88 -11.25
N LEU A 75 0.26 -1.91 -12.57
CA LEU A 75 1.16 -2.89 -13.18
C LEU A 75 2.59 -2.73 -12.66
N ALA A 76 3.12 -1.50 -12.68
CA ALA A 76 4.44 -1.22 -12.13
C ALA A 76 4.51 -1.44 -10.62
N ALA A 77 3.44 -1.15 -9.87
CA ALA A 77 3.34 -1.42 -8.44
C ALA A 77 3.36 -2.92 -8.13
N ALA A 78 2.68 -3.74 -8.93
CA ALA A 78 2.74 -5.20 -8.81
C ALA A 78 4.16 -5.71 -9.04
N VAL A 79 4.82 -5.26 -10.12
CA VAL A 79 6.20 -5.62 -10.43
C VAL A 79 7.15 -5.16 -9.32
N GLY A 80 7.07 -3.90 -8.90
CA GLY A 80 7.91 -3.33 -7.85
C GLY A 80 7.76 -4.08 -6.53
N THR A 81 6.51 -4.38 -6.13
CA THR A 81 6.24 -5.13 -4.90
C THR A 81 6.78 -6.56 -4.99
N LEU A 82 6.64 -7.22 -6.14
CA LEU A 82 7.19 -8.56 -6.37
C LEU A 82 8.72 -8.58 -6.31
N LEU A 83 9.39 -7.55 -6.83
CA LEU A 83 10.84 -7.41 -6.75
C LEU A 83 11.28 -7.11 -5.31
N TRP A 84 10.54 -6.26 -4.62
CA TRP A 84 10.83 -5.87 -3.24
C TRP A 84 10.65 -7.01 -2.25
N THR A 85 9.56 -7.76 -2.34
CA THR A 85 9.24 -8.86 -1.41
C THR A 85 10.35 -9.92 -1.31
N ARG A 86 11.12 -10.16 -2.39
CA ARG A 86 12.30 -11.05 -2.36
C ARG A 86 13.43 -10.54 -1.46
N HIS A 87 13.55 -9.23 -1.32
CA HIS A 87 14.62 -8.56 -0.59
C HIS A 87 14.15 -8.02 0.75
N ALA A 88 12.84 -7.88 0.95
CA ALA A 88 12.24 -7.21 2.10
C ALA A 88 12.70 -7.77 3.46
N ASP A 89 12.93 -9.08 3.55
CA ASP A 89 13.40 -9.74 4.78
C ASP A 89 14.87 -9.43 5.12
N ARG A 90 15.61 -8.73 4.27
CA ARG A 90 17.03 -8.39 4.48
C ARG A 90 17.26 -6.93 4.82
N PHE A 91 16.24 -6.09 4.69
CA PHE A 91 16.33 -4.65 4.89
C PHE A 91 15.52 -4.21 6.11
N ASP A 92 16.01 -3.17 6.78
CA ASP A 92 15.25 -2.49 7.84
C ASP A 92 14.01 -1.82 7.22
N ARG A 93 12.82 -2.16 7.72
CA ARG A 93 11.55 -1.65 7.15
C ARG A 93 11.46 -0.14 7.20
N ARG A 94 12.10 0.51 8.17
CA ARG A 94 12.12 1.98 8.26
C ARG A 94 12.76 2.60 7.03
N TRP A 95 13.97 2.16 6.69
CA TRP A 95 14.70 2.74 5.55
C TRP A 95 14.04 2.39 4.21
N ALA A 96 13.50 1.16 4.11
CA ALA A 96 12.72 0.76 2.96
C ALA A 96 11.50 1.66 2.73
N VAL A 97 10.64 1.82 3.76
CA VAL A 97 9.40 2.60 3.61
C VAL A 97 9.70 4.07 3.31
N LEU A 98 10.75 4.65 3.92
CA LEU A 98 11.17 6.02 3.65
C LEU A 98 11.67 6.19 2.21
N GLY A 99 12.53 5.28 1.74
CA GLY A 99 13.05 5.33 0.36
C GLY A 99 11.94 5.20 -0.67
N PHE A 100 11.03 4.25 -0.48
CA PHE A 100 9.90 4.06 -1.40
C PHE A 100 8.89 5.22 -1.35
N LEU A 101 8.53 5.71 -0.17
CA LEU A 101 7.60 6.84 -0.07
C LEU A 101 8.20 8.12 -0.66
N PHE A 102 9.49 8.37 -0.40
CA PHE A 102 10.21 9.51 -0.99
C PHE A 102 10.29 9.40 -2.52
N GLY A 103 10.64 8.22 -3.05
CA GLY A 103 10.66 7.97 -4.49
C GLY A 103 9.28 8.17 -5.14
N ALA A 104 8.21 7.67 -4.51
CA ALA A 104 6.84 7.87 -4.97
C ALA A 104 6.46 9.36 -4.97
N ALA A 105 6.82 10.11 -3.92
CA ALA A 105 6.58 11.55 -3.83
C ALA A 105 7.28 12.33 -4.94
N LEU A 106 8.54 11.99 -5.24
CA LEU A 106 9.28 12.59 -6.34
C LEU A 106 8.63 12.27 -7.69
N CYS A 107 8.15 11.05 -7.90
CA CYS A 107 7.44 10.69 -9.13
C CYS A 107 6.13 11.46 -9.30
N HIS A 108 5.39 11.73 -8.21
CA HIS A 108 4.21 12.60 -8.25
C HIS A 108 4.59 14.05 -8.60
N LEU A 109 5.71 14.53 -8.07
CA LEU A 109 6.23 15.84 -8.44
C LEU A 109 6.62 15.90 -9.92
N ILE A 110 7.33 14.89 -10.43
CA ILE A 110 7.69 14.76 -11.86
C ILE A 110 6.42 14.74 -12.73
N ALA A 111 5.40 13.96 -12.33
CA ALA A 111 4.13 13.90 -13.04
C ALA A 111 3.43 15.28 -13.12
N SER A 112 3.59 16.14 -12.11
CA SER A 112 3.06 17.49 -12.13
C SER A 112 3.74 18.42 -13.15
N PHE A 113 4.91 18.05 -13.65
CA PHE A 113 5.63 18.77 -14.71
C PHE A 113 5.53 18.07 -16.06
N ALA A 114 4.71 17.03 -16.20
CA ALA A 114 4.58 16.32 -17.47
C ALA A 114 3.96 17.23 -18.54
N THR A 115 4.49 17.12 -19.75
CA THR A 115 4.16 17.96 -20.91
C THR A 115 3.47 17.20 -22.03
N ASP A 116 3.44 15.87 -21.93
CA ASP A 116 2.97 14.97 -22.98
C ASP A 116 2.62 13.60 -22.40
N PHE A 117 2.09 12.73 -23.25
CA PHE A 117 1.70 11.37 -22.88
C PHE A 117 2.85 10.55 -22.31
N GLU A 118 4.02 10.57 -22.95
CA GLU A 118 5.15 9.70 -22.61
C GLU A 118 5.76 10.10 -21.26
N THR A 119 5.93 11.41 -21.03
CA THR A 119 6.46 11.92 -19.76
C THR A 119 5.52 11.61 -18.59
N LEU A 120 4.21 11.75 -18.79
CA LEU A 120 3.23 11.39 -17.78
C LEU A 120 3.22 9.88 -17.53
N LEU A 121 3.19 9.06 -18.59
CA LEU A 121 3.20 7.61 -18.51
C LEU A 121 4.44 7.09 -17.77
N ALA A 122 5.63 7.59 -18.11
CA ALA A 122 6.87 7.23 -17.43
C ALA A 122 6.84 7.60 -15.94
N ALA A 123 6.36 8.80 -15.60
CA ALA A 123 6.20 9.23 -14.21
C ALA A 123 5.19 8.33 -13.46
N ARG A 124 4.14 7.84 -14.14
CA ARG A 124 3.20 6.87 -13.56
C ARG A 124 3.82 5.51 -13.31
N MET A 125 4.58 4.98 -14.26
CA MET A 125 5.28 3.71 -14.10
C MET A 125 6.28 3.78 -12.93
N LEU A 126 7.11 4.82 -12.89
CA LEU A 126 8.05 5.03 -11.79
C LEU A 126 7.31 5.20 -10.45
N GLY A 127 6.25 6.01 -10.43
CA GLY A 127 5.42 6.19 -9.24
C GLY A 127 4.86 4.86 -8.73
N GLY A 128 4.43 3.96 -9.62
CA GLY A 128 3.93 2.63 -9.24
C GLY A 128 5.04 1.76 -8.66
N LEU A 129 6.21 1.75 -9.31
CA LEU A 129 7.38 0.99 -8.89
C LEU A 129 7.82 1.31 -7.45
N PHE A 130 7.66 2.57 -7.01
CA PHE A 130 7.93 2.98 -5.64
C PHE A 130 6.70 2.86 -4.72
N GLY A 131 5.52 3.28 -5.18
CA GLY A 131 4.29 3.33 -4.38
C GLY A 131 3.79 1.95 -3.94
N GLY A 132 3.90 0.93 -4.81
CA GLY A 132 3.53 -0.45 -4.47
C GLY A 132 4.32 -1.01 -3.28
N PRO A 133 5.66 -1.06 -3.37
CA PRO A 133 6.51 -1.43 -2.24
C PRO A 133 6.31 -0.59 -0.98
N ALA A 134 6.04 0.73 -1.12
CA ALA A 134 5.74 1.59 0.02
C ALA A 134 4.50 1.07 0.78
N ALA A 135 3.39 0.83 0.06
CA ALA A 135 2.15 0.31 0.64
C ALA A 135 2.35 -1.07 1.28
N ALA A 136 3.05 -1.98 0.59
CA ALA A 136 3.32 -3.33 1.10
C ALA A 136 4.18 -3.30 2.38
N THR A 137 5.22 -2.46 2.39
CA THR A 137 6.10 -2.30 3.57
C THR A 137 5.35 -1.65 4.73
N ALA A 138 4.46 -0.69 4.45
CA ALA A 138 3.65 -0.03 5.46
C ALA A 138 2.72 -1.01 6.20
N LEU A 139 2.06 -1.92 5.46
CA LEU A 139 1.26 -2.99 6.09
C LEU A 139 2.14 -3.91 6.94
N ALA A 140 3.33 -4.26 6.46
CA ALA A 140 4.26 -5.09 7.22
C ALA A 140 4.75 -4.42 8.52
N ILE A 141 4.94 -3.09 8.52
CA ILE A 141 5.25 -2.32 9.73
C ILE A 141 4.13 -2.45 10.78
N VAL A 142 2.86 -2.40 10.36
CA VAL A 142 1.72 -2.58 11.27
C VAL A 142 1.70 -3.99 11.84
N ILE A 143 2.02 -5.00 11.04
CA ILE A 143 2.12 -6.40 11.51
C ILE A 143 3.17 -6.53 12.61
N ASP A 144 4.32 -5.89 12.45
CA ASP A 144 5.45 -6.00 13.37
C ASP A 144 5.26 -5.19 14.66
N VAL A 145 4.58 -4.03 14.57
CA VAL A 145 4.40 -3.11 15.71
C VAL A 145 3.13 -3.43 16.52
N VAL A 146 2.07 -3.93 15.87
CA VAL A 146 0.76 -4.14 16.53
C VAL A 146 0.60 -5.62 16.95
N PRO A 147 0.30 -5.88 18.24
CA PRO A 147 0.02 -7.22 18.73
C PRO A 147 -1.12 -7.91 17.95
N GLY A 148 -1.01 -9.22 17.74
CA GLY A 148 -1.96 -9.99 16.91
C GLY A 148 -3.44 -9.82 17.28
N VAL A 149 -3.75 -9.68 18.58
CA VAL A 149 -5.13 -9.49 19.08
C VAL A 149 -5.78 -8.20 18.57
N ARG A 150 -5.01 -7.15 18.32
CA ARG A 150 -5.49 -5.84 17.84
C ARG A 150 -5.21 -5.58 16.37
N ARG A 151 -4.43 -6.45 15.73
CA ARG A 151 -3.95 -6.27 14.35
C ARG A 151 -5.08 -6.09 13.35
N GLY A 152 -6.20 -6.80 13.51
CA GLY A 152 -7.38 -6.65 12.65
C GLY A 152 -7.95 -5.23 12.66
N ARG A 153 -8.06 -4.60 13.84
CA ARG A 153 -8.55 -3.22 13.99
C ARG A 153 -7.57 -2.21 13.38
N ALA A 154 -6.27 -2.39 13.60
CA ALA A 154 -5.25 -1.53 13.00
C ALA A 154 -5.25 -1.63 11.47
N MET A 155 -5.31 -2.84 10.92
CA MET A 155 -5.43 -3.07 9.48
C MET A 155 -6.70 -2.47 8.90
N GLY A 156 -7.83 -2.60 9.60
CA GLY A 156 -9.09 -1.97 9.21
C GLY A 156 -8.98 -0.44 9.12
N LEU A 157 -8.29 0.20 10.08
CA LEU A 157 -8.07 1.65 10.04
C LEU A 157 -7.17 2.06 8.86
N VAL A 158 -6.10 1.31 8.59
CA VAL A 158 -5.19 1.57 7.47
C VAL A 158 -5.90 1.37 6.14
N MET A 159 -6.70 0.31 5.99
CA MET A 159 -7.53 0.09 4.81
C MET A 159 -8.65 1.13 4.66
N GLY A 160 -9.17 1.65 5.78
CA GLY A 160 -10.14 2.74 5.82
C GLY A 160 -9.62 4.04 5.17
N ALA A 161 -8.30 4.21 5.02
CA ALA A 161 -7.72 5.31 4.24
C ALA A 161 -8.27 5.34 2.81
N PHE A 162 -8.57 4.19 2.22
CA PHE A 162 -9.18 4.10 0.88
C PHE A 162 -10.55 4.78 0.84
N SER A 163 -11.41 4.48 1.83
CA SER A 163 -12.74 5.09 1.93
C SER A 163 -12.65 6.62 2.09
N VAL A 164 -11.73 7.10 2.92
CA VAL A 164 -11.50 8.54 3.11
C VAL A 164 -10.99 9.19 1.82
N ALA A 165 -10.06 8.55 1.11
CA ALA A 165 -9.54 9.03 -0.17
C ALA A 165 -10.64 9.10 -1.23
N SER A 166 -11.51 8.10 -1.32
CA SER A 166 -12.60 8.08 -2.30
C SER A 166 -13.68 9.12 -2.00
N VAL A 167 -14.06 9.28 -0.73
CA VAL A 167 -15.18 10.17 -0.34
C VAL A 167 -14.77 11.64 -0.27
N LEU A 168 -13.62 11.94 0.32
CA LEU A 168 -13.18 13.33 0.53
C LEU A 168 -12.05 13.72 -0.41
N GLY A 169 -11.16 12.76 -0.67
CA GLY A 169 -9.94 12.99 -1.42
C GLY A 169 -10.16 13.31 -2.90
N LEU A 170 -10.97 12.49 -3.59
CA LEU A 170 -11.23 12.68 -5.02
C LEU A 170 -11.97 14.00 -5.31
N PRO A 171 -13.04 14.38 -4.59
CA PRO A 171 -13.67 15.68 -4.78
C PRO A 171 -12.71 16.84 -4.52
N PHE A 172 -11.86 16.73 -3.49
CA PHE A 172 -10.85 17.74 -3.20
C PHE A 172 -9.80 17.85 -4.31
N ALA A 173 -9.34 16.73 -4.86
CA ALA A 173 -8.43 16.70 -6.00
C ALA A 173 -9.04 17.35 -7.25
N LEU A 174 -10.31 17.04 -7.56
CA LEU A 174 -11.03 17.67 -8.67
C LEU A 174 -11.19 19.19 -8.44
N TRP A 175 -11.62 19.60 -7.25
CA TRP A 175 -11.72 21.02 -6.89
C TRP A 175 -10.40 21.77 -7.08
N LEU A 176 -9.29 21.15 -6.66
CA LEU A 176 -7.95 21.72 -6.82
C LEU A 176 -7.53 21.77 -8.29
N SER A 177 -7.89 20.77 -9.10
CA SER A 177 -7.64 20.73 -10.55
C SER A 177 -8.34 21.87 -11.28
N GLN A 178 -9.62 22.09 -10.98
CA GLN A 178 -10.44 23.12 -11.61
C GLN A 178 -9.95 24.54 -11.26
N GLY A 179 -9.44 24.75 -10.03
CA GLY A 179 -8.95 26.06 -9.59
C GLY A 179 -7.51 26.38 -9.97
N PHE A 180 -6.61 25.38 -10.00
CA PHE A 180 -5.16 25.58 -10.10
C PHE A 180 -4.48 24.75 -11.18
N GLY A 181 -5.27 24.11 -12.05
CA GLY A 181 -4.81 23.21 -13.11
C GLY A 181 -4.63 21.77 -12.63
N TRP A 182 -4.66 20.84 -13.59
CA TRP A 182 -4.57 19.40 -13.35
C TRP A 182 -3.26 18.96 -12.65
N GLN A 183 -2.22 19.80 -12.69
CA GLN A 183 -0.95 19.56 -12.01
C GLN A 183 -1.04 19.74 -10.48
N ALA A 184 -2.01 20.53 -9.99
CA ALA A 184 -2.09 20.88 -8.58
C ALA A 184 -2.35 19.68 -7.65
N PRO A 185 -3.25 18.73 -7.96
CA PRO A 185 -3.41 17.49 -7.19
C PRO A 185 -2.13 16.66 -7.05
N PHE A 186 -1.35 16.55 -8.13
CA PHE A 186 -0.06 15.84 -8.11
C PHE A 186 0.93 16.50 -7.13
N ARG A 187 1.02 17.83 -7.14
CA ARG A 187 1.86 18.59 -6.20
C ARG A 187 1.38 18.45 -4.76
N ALA A 188 0.07 18.47 -4.52
CA ALA A 188 -0.51 18.32 -3.20
C ALA A 188 -0.21 16.93 -2.60
N VAL A 189 -0.37 15.87 -3.39
CA VAL A 189 -0.03 14.49 -2.96
C VAL A 189 1.47 14.33 -2.75
N ALA A 190 2.31 14.90 -3.63
CA ALA A 190 3.76 14.88 -3.47
C ALA A 190 4.18 15.55 -2.14
N LEU A 191 3.64 16.73 -1.84
CA LEU A 191 3.91 17.44 -0.59
C LEU A 191 3.44 16.63 0.62
N LEU A 192 2.22 16.08 0.58
CA LEU A 192 1.71 15.24 1.67
C LEU A 192 2.60 14.02 1.90
N ALA A 193 3.01 13.33 0.84
CA ALA A 193 3.90 12.18 0.93
C ALA A 193 5.27 12.55 1.50
N LEU A 194 5.84 13.70 1.12
CA LEU A 194 7.10 14.21 1.69
C LEU A 194 6.94 14.56 3.18
N LEU A 195 5.84 15.20 3.57
CA LEU A 195 5.55 15.51 4.98
C LEU A 195 5.42 14.23 5.81
N VAL A 196 4.67 13.24 5.33
CA VAL A 196 4.54 11.94 5.99
C VAL A 196 5.88 11.21 6.04
N CYS A 197 6.69 11.29 4.98
CA CYS A 197 8.04 10.74 4.96
C CYS A 197 8.93 11.38 6.02
N GLY A 198 8.91 12.71 6.16
CA GLY A 198 9.65 13.43 7.20
C GLY A 198 9.20 13.06 8.61
N LEU A 199 7.88 12.98 8.85
CA LEU A 199 7.33 12.56 10.14
C LEU A 199 7.71 11.11 10.47
N LEU A 200 7.60 10.19 9.52
CA LEU A 200 8.06 8.81 9.69
C LEU A 200 9.55 8.73 9.96
N ALA A 201 10.36 9.54 9.27
CA ALA A 201 11.80 9.58 9.49
C ALA A 201 12.15 10.03 10.90
N TRP A 202 11.37 10.93 11.50
CA TRP A 202 11.61 11.41 12.85
C TRP A 202 11.08 10.46 13.94
N ILE A 203 9.91 9.87 13.72
CA ILE A 203 9.16 9.13 14.74
C ILE A 203 9.51 7.64 14.75
N LEU A 204 9.72 7.02 13.59
CA LEU A 204 9.81 5.58 13.49
C LEU A 204 11.19 5.10 13.98
N PRO A 205 11.30 4.28 15.03
CA PRO A 205 12.57 3.66 15.40
C PRO A 205 12.97 2.61 14.33
N PRO A 206 14.25 2.18 14.28
CA PRO A 206 14.66 1.07 13.42
C PRO A 206 13.79 -0.18 13.68
N ILE A 207 13.13 -0.72 12.66
CA ILE A 207 12.24 -1.88 12.79
C ILE A 207 12.99 -3.09 12.27
N ARG A 208 13.76 -3.71 13.17
CA ARG A 208 14.64 -4.85 12.87
C ARG A 208 14.20 -6.15 13.51
N GLY A 209 13.09 -6.16 14.27
CA GLY A 209 12.63 -7.35 14.99
C GLY A 209 12.39 -8.57 14.09
N HIS A 210 12.03 -8.35 12.82
CA HIS A 210 11.91 -9.45 11.85
C HIS A 210 13.25 -10.01 11.36
N LEU A 211 14.36 -9.24 11.44
CA LEU A 211 15.70 -9.64 11.02
C LEU A 211 16.35 -10.58 12.05
N ASP A 212 16.06 -10.37 13.34
CA ASP A 212 16.65 -11.12 14.44
C ASP A 212 15.94 -12.46 14.72
N ASN A 213 14.76 -12.68 14.13
CA ASN A 213 14.03 -13.93 14.29
C ASN A 213 14.67 -15.07 13.46
N PRO A 214 15.15 -16.15 14.11
CA PRO A 214 15.80 -17.27 13.41
C PRO A 214 14.88 -17.96 12.40
N GLU A 215 13.55 -17.95 12.59
CA GLU A 215 12.59 -18.50 11.62
C GLU A 215 12.53 -17.70 10.33
N THR A 216 12.55 -16.36 10.42
CA THR A 216 12.61 -15.45 9.26
C THR A 216 13.93 -15.62 8.52
N ARG A 217 15.04 -15.74 9.26
CA ARG A 217 16.37 -15.98 8.70
C ARG A 217 16.46 -17.32 7.96
N GLN A 218 15.81 -18.36 8.50
CA GLN A 218 15.76 -19.68 7.86
C GLN A 218 14.86 -19.68 6.60
N ARG A 219 13.73 -18.96 6.59
CA ARG A 219 12.89 -18.74 5.39
C ARG A 219 13.61 -17.95 4.30
N SER A 220 14.28 -16.86 4.65
CA SER A 220 15.09 -16.06 3.73
C SER A 220 16.24 -16.87 3.11
N ARG A 221 16.86 -17.77 3.91
CA ARG A 221 17.96 -18.65 3.47
C ARG A 221 17.47 -19.84 2.64
N LYS A 222 16.29 -20.39 2.93
CA LYS A 222 15.69 -21.47 2.13
C LYS A 222 15.21 -21.00 0.77
N GLY A 223 15.18 -19.68 0.51
CA GLY A 223 14.73 -19.14 -0.76
C GLY A 223 13.42 -19.80 -1.16
N THR A 224 12.44 -19.88 -0.24
CA THR A 224 11.08 -20.34 -0.57
C THR A 224 10.54 -19.31 -1.54
N THR A 225 10.90 -19.56 -2.78
CA THR A 225 10.85 -18.64 -3.91
C THR A 225 9.37 -18.40 -4.12
N ILE A 226 8.96 -17.17 -4.39
CA ILE A 226 7.57 -16.85 -4.73
C ILE A 226 7.00 -17.83 -5.79
N LEU A 227 7.88 -18.36 -6.65
CA LEU A 227 7.60 -19.48 -7.56
C LEU A 227 7.06 -20.76 -6.90
N ASN A 228 7.52 -21.13 -5.70
CA ASN A 228 7.00 -22.28 -4.95
C ASN A 228 5.61 -22.03 -4.36
N ILE A 229 5.28 -20.77 -4.02
CA ILE A 229 3.93 -20.39 -3.59
C ILE A 229 2.98 -20.44 -4.81
N LEU A 230 3.43 -19.96 -5.97
CA LEU A 230 2.71 -20.12 -7.25
C LEU A 230 2.63 -21.58 -7.72
N ALA A 231 3.55 -22.44 -7.29
CA ALA A 231 3.56 -23.87 -7.63
C ALA A 231 2.58 -24.69 -6.77
N GLN A 232 2.11 -24.16 -5.63
CA GLN A 232 1.15 -24.85 -4.78
C GLN A 232 -0.26 -24.76 -5.38
N PRO A 233 -0.90 -25.91 -5.71
CA PRO A 233 -2.21 -25.94 -6.36
C PRO A 233 -3.31 -25.27 -5.50
N ASP A 234 -3.20 -25.37 -4.17
CA ASP A 234 -4.18 -24.82 -3.23
C ASP A 234 -4.25 -23.29 -3.24
N HIS A 235 -3.17 -22.61 -3.65
CA HIS A 235 -3.12 -21.14 -3.71
C HIS A 235 -3.39 -20.59 -5.11
N ARG A 236 -3.30 -21.41 -6.16
CA ARG A 236 -3.51 -20.97 -7.56
C ARG A 236 -4.91 -20.45 -7.80
N LEU A 237 -5.92 -21.12 -7.26
CA LEU A 237 -7.32 -20.71 -7.44
C LEU A 237 -7.59 -19.37 -6.74
N GLY A 238 -7.08 -19.20 -5.51
CA GLY A 238 -7.21 -17.93 -4.79
C GLY A 238 -6.48 -16.77 -5.49
N LEU A 239 -5.25 -17.01 -5.95
CA LEU A 239 -4.48 -16.02 -6.73
C LEU A 239 -5.17 -15.68 -8.06
N ALA A 240 -5.68 -16.67 -8.78
CA ALA A 240 -6.40 -16.47 -10.05
C ALA A 240 -7.70 -15.69 -9.84
N LEU A 241 -8.45 -15.96 -8.77
CA LEU A 241 -9.65 -15.22 -8.41
C LEU A 241 -9.34 -13.76 -8.11
N ILE A 242 -8.31 -13.48 -7.28
CA ILE A 242 -7.90 -12.11 -6.97
C ILE A 242 -7.41 -11.38 -8.21
N ALA A 243 -6.59 -12.03 -9.03
CA ALA A 243 -6.06 -11.45 -10.27
C ALA A 243 -7.18 -11.11 -11.25
N THR A 244 -8.12 -12.04 -11.47
CA THR A 244 -9.27 -11.82 -12.36
C THR A 244 -10.18 -10.71 -11.86
N ALA A 245 -10.50 -10.71 -10.56
CA ALA A 245 -11.34 -9.68 -9.95
C ALA A 245 -10.69 -8.29 -10.03
N MET A 246 -9.39 -8.19 -9.75
CA MET A 246 -8.64 -6.94 -9.90
C MET A 246 -8.60 -6.50 -11.37
N PHE A 247 -8.26 -7.40 -12.29
CA PHE A 247 -8.19 -7.08 -13.72
C PHE A 247 -9.52 -6.53 -14.26
N SER A 248 -10.64 -7.17 -13.90
CA SER A 248 -11.98 -6.70 -14.27
C SER A 248 -12.26 -5.29 -13.73
N ASN A 249 -11.96 -5.04 -12.46
CA ASN A 249 -12.17 -3.74 -11.82
C ASN A 249 -11.36 -2.62 -12.51
N PHE A 250 -10.12 -2.92 -12.89
CA PHE A 250 -9.21 -1.99 -13.56
C PHE A 250 -9.53 -1.72 -15.04
N LEU A 251 -10.33 -2.57 -15.69
CA LEU A 251 -10.78 -2.34 -17.06
C LEU A 251 -11.98 -1.39 -17.10
N VAL A 252 -12.87 -1.50 -16.11
CA VAL A 252 -14.15 -0.77 -16.08
C VAL A 252 -14.02 0.62 -15.47
N ILE A 253 -13.43 0.75 -14.28
CA ILE A 253 -13.47 2.01 -13.51
C ILE A 253 -12.77 3.19 -14.23
N PRO A 254 -11.57 3.05 -14.84
CA PRO A 254 -10.90 4.19 -15.48
C PRO A 254 -11.70 4.78 -16.64
N ASN A 255 -12.41 3.94 -17.38
CA ASN A 255 -13.13 4.33 -18.59
C ASN A 255 -14.53 4.88 -18.28
N LEU A 256 -15.04 4.67 -17.07
CA LEU A 256 -16.39 5.07 -16.69
C LEU A 256 -16.57 6.59 -16.72
N ALA A 257 -15.60 7.36 -16.21
CA ALA A 257 -15.67 8.82 -16.20
C ALA A 257 -15.68 9.40 -17.63
N SER A 258 -14.78 8.92 -18.49
CA SER A 258 -14.71 9.33 -19.90
C SER A 258 -15.99 8.96 -20.66
N TYR A 259 -16.53 7.76 -20.43
CA TYR A 259 -17.79 7.33 -21.02
C TYR A 259 -18.97 8.23 -20.60
N LEU A 260 -19.06 8.58 -19.31
CA LEU A 260 -20.11 9.46 -18.79
C LEU A 260 -20.01 10.89 -19.31
N LEU A 261 -18.79 11.43 -19.46
CA LEU A 261 -18.58 12.82 -19.85
C LEU A 261 -18.62 13.07 -21.35
N PHE A 262 -18.20 12.11 -22.18
CA PHE A 262 -18.01 12.34 -23.62
C PHE A 262 -18.88 11.47 -24.52
N ASN A 263 -19.53 10.43 -23.98
CA ASN A 263 -20.30 9.48 -24.78
C ASN A 263 -21.79 9.40 -24.40
N LEU A 264 -22.17 9.98 -23.26
CA LEU A 264 -23.54 9.95 -22.72
C LEU A 264 -24.26 11.31 -22.76
N GLY A 265 -23.68 12.34 -23.38
CA GLY A 265 -24.33 13.64 -23.57
C GLY A 265 -23.41 14.69 -24.18
#